data_AF-A0A369Q9H5-F1
#
_entry.id   AF-A0A369Q9H5-F1
#
_cell.length_a   1.000
_cell.length_b   1.000
_cell.length_c   1.000
_cell.angle_alpha   90.00
_cell.angle_beta   90.00
_cell.angle_gamma   90.00
#
_symmetry.space_group_name_H-M   'P 1'
#
loop_
_entity.id
_entity.type
_entity.pdbx_description
1 polymer ?
#
loop_
_entity_poly.entity_id
_entity_poly.type
_entity_poly.pdbx_seq_one_letter_code
_entity_poly.pdbx_strand_id
1 'polypeptide(L)'
;MSSTARRVLVLPLLAASLMTGGCVMSTVADVVTAPIKVAGKAVDLATTSQSESDEKRGRELRERYERLGKLERRYDRKMKECRDGNRRACDEARAAHREIQALIPSLPAQRADDD
;
A
#
# COMPACT_ATOMS: atom_id res chain seq x y z
N MET A 1 -39.74 -59.55 -47.75
CA MET A 1 -41.17 -59.52 -47.38
C MET A 1 -41.31 -59.78 -45.89
N SER A 2 -42.15 -58.99 -45.22
CA SER A 2 -42.82 -59.26 -43.94
C SER A 2 -41.96 -59.55 -42.70
N SER A 3 -42.29 -59.09 -41.50
CA SER A 3 -43.54 -58.52 -41.03
C SER A 3 -43.28 -57.66 -39.79
N THR A 4 -43.95 -56.52 -39.77
CA THR A 4 -44.29 -55.77 -38.56
C THR A 4 -45.33 -56.51 -37.72
N ALA A 5 -45.48 -56.03 -36.48
CA ALA A 5 -46.64 -56.17 -35.60
C ALA A 5 -46.67 -57.47 -34.74
N ARG A 6 -47.13 -57.49 -33.49
CA ARG A 6 -47.91 -56.53 -32.70
C ARG A 6 -48.04 -57.08 -31.27
N ARG A 7 -48.50 -56.20 -30.37
CA ARG A 7 -49.27 -56.47 -29.12
C ARG A 7 -48.48 -56.71 -27.84
N VAL A 8 -48.12 -55.58 -27.23
CA VAL A 8 -48.60 -55.14 -25.91
C VAL A 8 -49.48 -56.16 -25.18
N LEU A 9 -48.98 -56.69 -24.05
CA LEU A 9 -49.80 -57.07 -22.92
C LEU A 9 -49.34 -56.26 -21.71
N VAL A 10 -50.27 -55.44 -21.22
CA VAL A 10 -50.21 -54.62 -20.02
C VAL A 10 -50.33 -55.51 -18.79
N LEU A 11 -49.49 -55.32 -17.77
CA LEU A 11 -49.99 -55.37 -16.40
C LEU A 11 -49.14 -54.49 -15.45
N PRO A 12 -49.77 -53.61 -14.65
CA PRO A 12 -49.13 -52.57 -13.86
C PRO A 12 -48.91 -53.00 -12.40
N LEU A 13 -47.88 -52.45 -11.74
CA LEU A 13 -47.80 -52.35 -10.28
C LEU A 13 -47.02 -51.05 -9.98
N LEU A 14 -47.68 -49.90 -9.90
CA LEU A 14 -48.20 -49.28 -8.66
C LEU A 14 -47.17 -49.17 -7.52
N ALA A 15 -46.91 -47.91 -7.16
CA ALA A 15 -46.23 -47.41 -5.96
C ALA A 15 -44.70 -47.62 -5.93
N ALA A 16 -43.84 -46.64 -5.71
CA ALA A 16 -43.95 -45.29 -5.21
C ALA A 16 -42.73 -44.53 -5.76
N SER A 17 -42.86 -43.33 -6.28
CA SER A 17 -42.40 -42.17 -5.50
C SER A 17 -42.97 -40.90 -6.12
N LEU A 18 -44.14 -40.51 -5.64
CA LEU A 18 -44.68 -39.17 -5.77
C LEU A 18 -43.85 -38.20 -4.91
N MET A 19 -43.66 -36.99 -5.42
CA MET A 19 -43.45 -35.74 -4.68
C MET A 19 -42.05 -35.42 -4.12
N THR A 20 -41.17 -34.90 -4.99
CA THR A 20 -40.53 -33.59 -4.81
C THR A 20 -40.25 -33.08 -6.25
N GLY A 21 -40.74 -31.96 -6.78
CA GLY A 21 -41.37 -30.77 -6.22
C GLY A 21 -40.70 -29.55 -6.87
N GLY A 22 -41.20 -29.08 -8.02
CA GLY A 22 -40.82 -27.81 -8.69
C GLY A 22 -39.33 -27.70 -9.05
N CYS A 23 -38.80 -26.67 -9.70
CA CYS A 23 -39.27 -25.58 -10.56
C CYS A 23 -37.95 -25.00 -11.13
N VAL A 24 -37.98 -24.47 -12.37
CA VAL A 24 -37.07 -23.44 -12.95
C VAL A 24 -35.74 -23.15 -12.21
N MET A 25 -34.57 -23.14 -12.85
CA MET A 25 -34.23 -22.20 -13.93
C MET A 25 -32.73 -22.39 -14.23
N SER A 26 -32.32 -22.13 -15.46
CA SER A 26 -30.92 -21.94 -15.83
C SER A 26 -30.22 -20.94 -14.90
N THR A 27 -29.38 -21.42 -13.98
CA THR A 27 -28.35 -20.59 -13.32
C THR A 27 -27.03 -20.71 -14.08
N VAL A 28 -27.09 -20.43 -15.39
CA VAL A 28 -25.90 -20.08 -16.20
C VAL A 28 -25.60 -18.57 -16.08
N ALA A 29 -26.38 -17.82 -15.30
CA ALA A 29 -26.28 -16.36 -15.20
C ALA A 29 -25.54 -15.83 -13.95
N ASP A 30 -25.11 -16.67 -13.00
CA ASP A 30 -24.42 -16.16 -11.79
C ASP A 30 -22.88 -16.21 -11.85
N VAL A 31 -22.30 -16.74 -12.93
CA VAL A 31 -20.85 -16.59 -13.22
C VAL A 31 -20.53 -15.20 -13.79
N VAL A 32 -21.52 -14.44 -14.23
CA VAL A 32 -21.32 -13.09 -14.78
C VAL A 32 -21.40 -12.01 -13.68
N THR A 33 -21.78 -12.38 -12.45
CA THR A 33 -22.10 -11.42 -11.39
C THR A 33 -21.24 -11.59 -10.13
N ALA A 34 -19.92 -11.80 -10.26
CA ALA A 34 -18.93 -11.16 -9.37
C ALA A 34 -17.48 -11.56 -9.70
N PRO A 35 -16.75 -10.71 -10.44
CA PRO A 35 -15.36 -10.49 -10.07
C PRO A 35 -15.05 -9.03 -9.72
N ILE A 36 -15.98 -8.10 -9.96
CA ILE A 36 -15.69 -6.66 -9.78
C ILE A 36 -15.71 -6.26 -8.29
N LYS A 37 -16.51 -6.92 -7.46
CA LYS A 37 -16.61 -6.55 -6.02
C LYS A 37 -15.38 -6.94 -5.19
N VAL A 38 -14.53 -7.86 -5.65
CA VAL A 38 -13.29 -8.24 -4.95
C VAL A 38 -12.09 -7.44 -5.49
N ALA A 39 -12.10 -7.06 -6.77
CA ALA A 39 -11.10 -6.18 -7.34
C ALA A 39 -11.08 -4.80 -6.65
N GLY A 40 -12.24 -4.26 -6.27
CA GLY A 40 -12.32 -2.92 -5.65
C GLY A 40 -11.56 -2.78 -4.32
N LYS A 41 -11.44 -3.85 -3.51
CA LYS A 41 -10.75 -3.78 -2.22
C LYS A 41 -9.22 -3.95 -2.31
N ALA A 42 -8.70 -4.45 -3.43
CA ALA A 42 -7.27 -4.62 -3.63
C ALA A 42 -6.59 -3.34 -4.18
N VAL A 43 -7.37 -2.44 -4.79
CA VAL A 43 -6.83 -1.22 -5.43
C VAL A 43 -6.56 -0.12 -4.40
N ASP A 44 -7.32 -0.05 -3.30
CA ASP A 44 -7.14 0.95 -2.24
C ASP A 44 -5.88 0.75 -1.39
N LEU A 45 -5.27 -0.44 -1.40
CA LEU A 45 -3.98 -0.68 -0.73
C LEU A 45 -2.76 -0.35 -1.63
N ALA A 46 -2.97 -0.23 -2.94
CA ALA A 46 -1.91 0.05 -3.92
C ALA A 46 -1.83 1.52 -4.33
N THR A 47 -2.88 2.32 -4.07
CA THR A 47 -2.91 3.76 -4.31
C THR A 47 -2.88 4.49 -2.97
N THR A 48 -1.71 4.60 -2.35
CA THR A 48 -1.48 5.81 -1.54
C THR A 48 -1.54 6.95 -2.56
N SER A 49 -2.47 7.90 -2.42
CA SER A 49 -2.56 8.99 -3.39
C SER A 49 -1.20 9.67 -3.48
N GLN A 50 -0.74 10.03 -4.69
CA GLN A 50 0.51 10.76 -4.88
C GLN A 50 0.57 11.99 -3.96
N SER A 51 -0.57 12.65 -3.73
CA SER A 51 -0.71 13.75 -2.80
C SER A 51 -0.34 13.39 -1.35
N GLU A 52 -0.73 12.21 -0.85
CA GLU A 52 -0.35 11.76 0.50
C GLU A 52 1.14 11.40 0.60
N SER A 53 1.70 10.81 -0.46
CA SER A 53 3.14 10.50 -0.56
C SER A 53 3.99 11.78 -0.57
N ASP A 54 3.59 12.78 -1.37
CA ASP A 54 4.25 14.07 -1.47
C ASP A 54 4.15 14.87 -0.17
N GLU A 55 3.00 14.85 0.49
CA GLU A 55 2.83 15.51 1.79
C GLU A 55 3.75 14.87 2.85
N LYS A 56 3.83 13.54 2.89
CA LYS A 56 4.73 12.82 3.80
C LYS A 56 6.20 13.14 3.52
N ARG A 57 6.60 13.13 2.25
CA ARG A 57 7.95 13.51 1.82
C ARG A 57 8.27 14.95 2.25
N GLY A 58 7.35 15.89 2.06
CA GLY A 58 7.51 17.28 2.46
C GLY A 58 7.66 17.48 3.97
N ARG A 59 6.91 16.72 4.78
CA ARG A 59 7.07 16.72 6.25
C ARG A 59 8.44 16.19 6.68
N GLU A 60 8.86 15.05 6.13
CA GLU A 60 10.16 14.45 6.43
C GLU A 60 11.32 15.40 6.07
N LEU A 61 11.20 16.09 4.93
CA LEU A 61 12.19 17.08 4.53
C LEU A 61 12.29 18.24 5.53
N ARG A 62 11.14 18.79 5.96
CA ARG A 62 11.08 19.87 6.96
C ARG A 62 11.75 19.45 8.26
N GLU A 63 11.46 18.24 8.75
CA GLU A 63 12.10 17.69 9.95
C GLU A 63 13.62 17.56 9.80
N ARG A 64 14.10 17.12 8.63
CA ARG A 64 15.53 17.02 8.34
C ARG A 64 16.19 18.41 8.35
N TYR A 65 15.59 19.41 7.70
CA TYR A 65 16.11 20.78 7.72
C TYR A 65 16.08 21.40 9.12
N GLU A 66 15.03 21.16 9.90
CA GLU A 66 14.97 21.61 11.30
C GLU A 66 16.07 20.95 12.15
N ARG A 67 16.32 19.66 11.94
CA ARG A 67 17.42 18.94 12.61
C ARG A 67 18.77 19.52 12.21
N LEU A 68 18.99 19.83 10.94
CA LEU A 68 20.20 20.49 10.47
C LEU A 68 20.42 21.82 11.21
N GLY A 69 19.43 22.70 11.20
CA GLY A 69 19.55 24.01 11.87
C GLY A 69 19.79 23.90 13.38
N LYS A 70 19.20 22.90 14.05
CA LYS A 70 19.49 22.62 15.47
C LYS A 70 20.95 22.17 15.68
N LEU A 71 21.48 21.34 14.78
CA LEU A 71 22.87 20.90 14.84
C LEU A 71 23.85 22.04 14.57
N GLU A 72 23.58 22.89 13.57
CA GLU A 72 24.39 24.07 13.26
C GLU A 72 24.48 25.03 14.45
N ARG A 73 23.34 25.40 15.05
CA ARG A 73 23.35 26.24 16.26
C ARG A 73 24.10 25.61 17.43
N ARG A 74 24.03 24.28 17.58
CA ARG A 74 24.78 23.54 18.60
C ARG A 74 26.28 23.61 18.32
N TYR A 75 26.67 23.35 17.07
CA TYR A 75 28.06 23.43 16.63
C TYR A 75 28.64 24.83 16.91
N ASP A 76 27.96 25.90 16.50
CA ASP A 76 28.43 27.27 16.68
C ASP A 76 28.63 27.63 18.16
N ARG A 77 27.64 27.28 18.99
CA ARG A 77 27.73 27.49 20.45
C ARG A 77 28.93 26.75 21.04
N LYS A 78 29.11 25.49 20.67
CA LYS A 78 30.20 24.66 21.18
C LYS A 78 31.56 25.07 20.65
N MET A 79 31.63 25.57 19.42
CA MET A 79 32.84 26.17 18.87
C MET A 79 33.23 27.44 19.61
N LYS A 80 32.27 28.26 20.04
CA LYS A 80 32.56 29.43 20.89
C LYS A 80 33.16 28.99 22.23
N GLU A 81 32.50 28.07 22.95
CA GLU A 81 32.99 27.52 24.21
C GLU A 81 34.37 26.84 24.06
N CYS A 82 34.60 26.15 22.94
CA CYS A 82 35.88 25.53 22.61
C CYS A 82 37.00 26.58 22.47
N ARG A 83 36.73 27.69 21.76
CA ARG A 83 37.68 28.81 21.62
C ARG A 83 37.97 29.48 22.97
N ASP A 84 37.01 29.47 23.88
CA ASP A 84 37.18 29.96 25.27
C ASP A 84 37.97 28.97 26.17
N GLY A 85 38.47 27.86 25.61
CA GLY A 85 39.35 26.90 26.29
C GLY A 85 38.65 25.64 26.82
N ASN A 86 37.35 25.47 26.60
CA ASN A 86 36.63 24.27 27.04
C ASN A 86 36.91 23.09 26.10
N ARG A 87 37.83 22.20 26.52
CA ARG A 87 38.22 20.99 25.75
C ARG A 87 37.03 20.09 25.43
N ARG A 88 36.11 19.89 26.38
CA ARG A 88 34.91 19.06 26.17
C ARG A 88 33.99 19.69 25.12
N ALA A 89 33.85 21.00 25.11
CA ALA A 89 33.07 21.69 24.08
C ALA A 89 33.68 21.51 22.68
N CYS A 90 35.02 21.41 22.57
CA CYS A 90 35.67 21.08 21.31
C CYS A 90 35.29 19.67 20.81
N ASP A 91 35.20 18.68 21.70
CA ASP A 91 34.75 17.33 21.36
C ASP A 91 33.29 17.33 20.89
N GLU A 92 32.42 18.03 21.61
CA GLU A 92 31.00 18.16 21.28
C GLU A 92 30.80 18.92 19.96
N ALA A 93 31.60 19.95 19.67
CA ALA A 93 31.57 20.64 18.38
C ALA A 93 31.97 19.69 17.24
N ARG A 94 33.03 18.89 17.41
CA ARG A 94 33.42 17.89 16.40
C ARG A 94 32.34 16.85 16.18
N ALA A 95 31.68 16.39 17.23
CA ALA A 95 30.57 15.45 17.12
C ALA A 95 29.39 16.05 16.35
N ALA A 96 28.96 17.26 16.72
CA ALA A 96 27.89 17.97 16.02
C ALA A 96 28.24 18.19 14.53
N HIS A 97 29.48 18.54 14.23
CA HIS A 97 29.93 18.73 12.85
C HIS A 97 29.90 17.44 12.03
N ARG A 98 30.26 16.28 12.62
CA ARG A 98 30.12 14.98 11.94
C ARG A 98 28.67 14.64 11.64
N GLU A 99 27.75 14.92 12.56
CA GLU A 99 26.32 14.71 12.33
C GLU A 99 25.80 15.60 11.19
N ILE A 100 26.24 16.87 11.14
CA ILE A 100 25.92 17.78 10.03
C ILE A 100 26.41 17.19 8.70
N GLN A 101 27.68 16.77 8.63
CA GLN A 101 28.25 16.19 7.42
C GLN A 101 27.57 14.89 6.98
N ALA A 102 27.08 14.08 7.93
CA ALA A 102 26.30 12.89 7.61
C ALA A 102 24.88 13.22 7.10
N LEU A 103 24.31 14.34 7.53
CA LEU A 103 22.96 14.75 7.16
C LEU A 103 22.90 15.46 5.80
N ILE A 104 23.89 16.30 5.48
CA ILE A 104 23.91 17.13 4.25
C ILE A 104 23.64 16.31 2.97
N PRO A 105 24.28 15.14 2.72
CA PRO A 105 24.05 14.36 1.51
C PRO A 105 22.62 13.83 1.38
N SER A 106 21.88 13.77 2.48
CA SER A 106 20.49 13.28 2.52
C SER A 106 19.46 14.36 2.20
N LEU A 107 19.89 15.61 2.10
CA LEU A 107 19.04 16.73 1.69
C LEU A 107 19.08 16.85 0.17
N PRO A 108 17.96 17.19 -0.48
CA PRO A 108 18.02 17.49 -1.91
C PRO A 108 18.95 18.68 -2.12
N ALA A 109 19.76 18.61 -3.17
CA ALA A 109 20.51 19.77 -3.64
C ALA A 109 19.51 20.91 -3.85
N GLN A 110 19.80 22.09 -3.30
CA GLN A 110 19.15 23.29 -3.80
C GLN A 110 19.50 23.34 -5.29
N ARG A 111 18.50 23.18 -6.16
CA ARG A 111 18.67 23.60 -7.54
C ARG A 111 18.92 25.09 -7.42
N ALA A 112 20.17 25.51 -7.65
CA ALA A 112 20.40 26.89 -7.99
C ALA A 112 19.54 27.09 -9.24
N ASP A 113 18.40 27.74 -9.07
CA ASP A 113 17.62 28.21 -10.18
C ASP A 113 18.54 29.28 -10.83
N ASP A 114 19.27 28.81 -11.85
CA ASP A 114 20.07 29.62 -12.76
C ASP A 114 19.09 30.54 -13.52
N ASP A 115 18.76 31.69 -12.93
CA ASP A 115 18.17 32.86 -13.61
C ASP A 115 19.27 33.74 -14.22
#